data_AF-A0A379WJH8-F1
#
_entry.id   AF-A0A379WJH8-F1
#
_cell.length_a   1.000
_cell.length_b   1.000
_cell.length_c   1.000
_cell.angle_alpha   90.00
_cell.angle_beta   90.00
_cell.angle_gamma   90.00
#
_symmetry.space_group_name_H-M   'P 1'
#
loop_
_entity.id
_entity.type
_entity.pdbx_description
1 polymer ?
#
loop_
_entity_poly.entity_id
_entity_poly.type
_entity_poly.pdbx_seq_one_letter_code
_entity_poly.pdbx_strand_id
1 'polypeptide(L)' 'MLIEDNMLTQRITAEMLTGKGVKVSVAESANDALRCLAEGESFDVALVDLIYRIMTA' A
#
# COMPACT_ATOMS: atom_id res chain seq x y z
N MET A 1 1.32 5.26 3.58
CA MET A 1 0.38 4.60 2.64
C MET A 1 0.91 3.23 2.26
N LEU A 2 0.09 2.19 2.35
CA LEU A 2 0.36 0.84 1.85
C LEU A 2 -0.35 0.67 0.50
N ILE A 3 0.33 0.15 -0.52
CA ILE A 3 -0.24 -0.18 -1.83
C ILE A 3 -0.05 -1.68 -2.07
N GLU A 4 -1.14 -2.43 -2.09
CA GLU A 4 -1.14 -3.90 -2.10
C GLU A 4 -2.47 -4.40 -2.67
N ASP A 5 -2.45 -5.26 -3.69
CA ASP A 5 -3.65 -5.75 -4.36
C ASP A 5 -4.21 -7.04 -3.72
N ASN A 6 -3.43 -7.71 -2.87
CA ASN A 6 -3.84 -8.88 -2.14
C ASN A 6 -4.40 -8.52 -0.76
N MET A 7 -5.71 -8.71 -0.56
CA MET A 7 -6.40 -8.43 0.70
C MET A 7 -5.76 -9.09 1.94
N LEU A 8 -5.20 -10.31 1.82
CA LEU A 8 -4.57 -10.99 2.95
C LEU A 8 -3.24 -10.33 3.30
N THR A 9 -2.38 -10.07 2.31
CA THR A 9 -1.10 -9.37 2.49
C THR A 9 -1.34 -7.96 3.03
N GLN A 10 -2.35 -7.26 2.51
CA GLN A 10 -2.78 -5.96 2.99
C GLN A 10 -3.11 -6.01 4.49
N ARG A 11 -3.96 -6.95 4.92
CA ARG A 11 -4.37 -7.05 6.32
C ARG A 11 -3.18 -7.32 7.23
N ILE A 12 -2.36 -8.31 6.88
CA ILE A 12 -1.19 -8.71 7.68
C ILE A 12 -0.21 -7.52 7.80
N THR A 13 0.11 -6.87 6.69
CA THR A 13 1.06 -5.74 6.67
C THR A 13 0.51 -4.55 7.46
N ALA A 14 -0.77 -4.23 7.31
CA ALA A 14 -1.41 -3.14 8.06
C ALA A 14 -1.42 -3.42 9.57
N GLU A 15 -1.72 -4.65 10.01
CA GLU A 15 -1.68 -5.05 11.41
C GLU A 15 -0.26 -4.94 11.99
N MET A 16 0.76 -5.42 11.26
CA MET A 16 2.16 -5.34 11.69
C MET A 16 2.65 -3.89 11.85
N LEU A 17 2.30 -3.01 10.90
CA LEU A 17 2.69 -1.60 10.93
C LEU A 17 1.93 -0.84 12.04
N THR A 18 0.63 -1.10 12.18
CA THR A 18 -0.19 -0.50 13.24
C THR A 18 0.31 -0.91 14.62
N GLY A 19 0.70 -2.18 14.80
CA GLY A 19 1.30 -2.68 16.03
C GLY A 19 2.65 -2.02 16.39
N LYS A 20 3.31 -1.37 15.43
CA LYS A 20 4.53 -0.57 15.63
C LYS A 20 4.24 0.93 15.81
N GLY A 21 2.97 1.34 15.90
CA GLY A 21 2.55 2.72 16.07
C GLY A 21 2.46 3.53 14.77
N VAL A 22 2.53 2.89 13.60
CA VAL A 22 2.38 3.56 12.30
C VAL A 22 0.90 3.74 11.99
N LYS A 23 0.49 4.95 11.56
CA LYS A 23 -0.84 5.18 10.99
C LYS A 23 -0.85 4.69 9.55
N VAL A 24 -1.68 3.70 9.24
CA VAL A 24 -1.74 3.07 7.92
C VAL A 24 -3.02 3.47 7.19
N SER A 25 -2.87 4.04 6.00
CA SER A 25 -3.92 4.09 4.96
C SER A 25 -3.56 3.08 3.87
N VAL A 26 -4.53 2.34 3.36
CA VAL A 26 -4.30 1.32 2.33
C VAL A 26 -4.97 1.71 1.01
N ALA A 27 -4.28 1.43 -0.09
CA ALA A 27 -4.77 1.51 -1.45
C ALA A 27 -4.62 0.12 -2.12
N GLU A 28 -5.64 -0.34 -2.84
CA GLU A 28 -5.62 -1.62 -3.55
C GLU A 28 -4.82 -1.55 -4.87
N SER A 29 -4.53 -0.34 -5.35
CA SER A 29 -3.78 -0.10 -6.57
C SER A 29 -2.99 1.21 -6.51
N ALA A 30 -2.04 1.36 -7.42
CA ALA A 30 -1.33 2.63 -7.61
C ALA A 30 -2.29 3.78 -7.98
N ASN A 31 -3.37 3.50 -8.72
CA ASN A 31 -4.35 4.51 -9.08
C ASN A 31 -5.14 5.02 -7.87
N ASP A 32 -5.51 4.13 -6.94
CA ASP A 32 -6.19 4.54 -5.72
C ASP A 32 -5.27 5.41 -4.84
N ALA A 33 -4.00 5.05 -4.75
CA ALA A 33 -2.99 5.83 -4.07
C ALA A 33 -2.79 7.23 -4.68
N LEU A 34 -2.74 7.32 -6.02
CA LEU A 34 -2.64 8.59 -6.73
C LEU A 34 -3.89 9.45 -6.54
N ARG A 35 -5.09 8.84 -6.45
CA ARG A 35 -6.33 9.57 -6.14
C ARG A 35 -6.28 10.21 -4.76
N CYS A 36 -5.85 9.47 -3.72
CA CYS A 36 -5.67 10.03 -2.38
C CYS A 36 -4.72 11.24 -2.38
N LEU A 37 -3.60 11.15 -3.09
CA LEU A 37 -2.66 12.27 -3.22
C LEU A 37 -3.28 13.47 -3.96
N ALA A 38 -4.04 13.22 -5.01
CA ALA A 38 -4.73 14.28 -5.77
C ALA A 38 -5.85 14.96 -4.95
N GLU A 39 -6.47 14.24 -4.03
CA GLU A 39 -7.46 14.75 -3.07
C GLU A 39 -6.81 15.51 -1.89
N GLY A 40 -5.48 15.59 -1.86
CA GLY A 40 -4.72 16.38 -0.88
C GLY A 40 -4.30 15.62 0.36
N GLU A 41 -4.45 14.29 0.39
CA GLU A 41 -3.87 13.48 1.45
C GLU A 41 -2.33 13.50 1.37
N SER A 42 -1.69 13.59 2.53
CA SER A 42 -0.23 13.57 2.67
C SER A 42 0.22 12.34 3.45
N PHE A 43 1.29 11.71 3.00
CA PHE A 43 1.87 10.54 3.65
C PHE A 43 3.38 10.71 3.82
N ASP A 44 3.90 10.33 4.98
CA ASP A 44 5.35 10.37 5.26
C ASP A 44 6.11 9.30 4.46
N VAL A 45 5.47 8.16 4.23
CA VAL A 45 6.07 6.98 3.58
C VAL A 45 5.02 6.26 2.73
N ALA A 46 5.45 5.76 1.57
CA ALA A 46 4.72 4.79 0.77
C ALA A 46 5.43 3.42 0.82
N LEU A 47 4.70 2.38 1.22
CA LEU A 47 5.11 0.98 1.11
C LEU A 47 4.33 0.38 -0.06
N VAL A 48 5.03 -0.05 -1.10
CA VAL A 48 4.42 -0.49 -2.37
C VAL A 48 4.82 -1.93 -2.61
N ASP A 49 3.85 -2.84 -2.72
CA ASP A 49 4.13 -4.17 -3.23
C ASP A 49 4.34 -4.10 -4.75
N LEU A 50 5.55 -4.43 -5.17
CA LEU A 50 5.96 -4.48 -6.56
C LEU A 50 6.15 -5.94 -6.94
N ILE A 51 5.07 -6.61 -7.32
CA ILE A 51 5.16 -7.99 -7.82
C ILE A 51 5.96 -7.98 -9.12
N TYR A 52 7.22 -8.41 -9.06
CA TYR A 52 8.00 -8.74 -10.25
C TYR A 52 7.45 -10.03 -10.86
N ARG A 53 6.63 -9.90 -11.90
CA ARG A 53 6.25 -11.04 -12.73
C ARG A 53 7.33 -11.25 -13.79
N ILE A 54 8.25 -12.18 -13.54
CA ILE A 54 9.18 -12.65 -14.56
C ILE A 54 8.34 -13.38 -15.62
N MET A 55 8.12 -12.73 -16.76
CA MET A 55 7.63 -13.41 -17.95
C MET A 55 8.81 -14.18 -18.55
N THR A 56 8.84 -15.49 -18.38
CA THR A 56 9.72 -16.35 -19.19
C THR A 56 9.16 -16.37 -20.62
N ALA A 57 10.02 -16.05 -21.59
CA ALA A 57 9.72 -16.14 -23.02
C ALA A 57 9.55 -17.58 -23.49
#